data_AF-A0A7C3VR75-F1
#
_entry.id   AF-A0A7C3VR75-F1
#
_cell.length_a   1.000
_cell.length_b   1.000
_cell.length_c   1.000
_cell.angle_alpha   90.00
_cell.angle_beta   90.00
_cell.angle_gamma   90.00
#
_symmetry.space_group_name_H-M   'P 1'
#
loop_
_entity.id
_entity.type
_entity.pdbx_description
1 polymer ?
#
loop_
_entity_poly.entity_id
_entity_poly.type
_entity_poly.pdbx_seq_one_letter_code
_entity_poly.pdbx_strand_id
1 'polypeptide(L)' 'MKEYTFKLDESISQFVEQFQAYGFQDSRELVMAALKRFQSALESAKLEESATLYAEIYAEEPELQALTEAGLEEWPKE' A
#
# COMPACT_ATOMS: atom_id res chain seq x y z
N MET A 1 -3.96 -16.33 -16.92
CA MET A 1 -4.12 -14.85 -16.93
C MET A 1 -5.59 -14.55 -17.17
N LYS A 2 -6.14 -13.50 -16.55
CA LYS A 2 -7.51 -13.03 -16.81
C LYS A 2 -7.41 -11.74 -17.63
N GLU A 3 -8.34 -11.54 -18.57
CA GLU A 3 -8.42 -10.35 -19.40
C GLU A 3 -9.59 -9.49 -18.96
N TYR A 4 -9.37 -8.18 -18.96
CA TYR A 4 -10.39 -7.18 -18.63
C TYR A 4 -10.28 -6.04 -19.65
N THR A 5 -11.41 -5.64 -20.23
CA THR A 5 -11.49 -4.54 -21.20
C THR A 5 -12.20 -3.36 -20.54
N PHE A 6 -11.55 -2.20 -20.57
CA PHE A 6 -12.08 -0.96 -20.03
C PHE A 6 -12.11 0.11 -21.12
N LYS A 7 -13.08 1.02 -21.03
CA LYS A 7 -13.04 2.27 -21.78
C LYS A 7 -12.33 3.30 -20.92
N LEU A 8 -11.28 3.88 -21.47
CA LEU A 8 -10.54 4.95 -20.83
C LEU A 8 -11.15 6.28 -21.25
N ASP A 9 -11.13 7.26 -20.36
CA ASP A 9 -11.38 8.63 -20.77
C ASP A 9 -10.21 9.17 -21.62
N GLU A 10 -10.42 10.31 -22.25
CA GLU A 10 -9.46 10.93 -23.16
C GLU A 10 -8.12 11.23 -22.46
N SER A 11 -8.16 11.69 -21.20
CA SER A 11 -6.95 12.07 -20.48
C SER A 11 -6.07 10.87 -20.14
N ILE A 12 -6.68 9.76 -19.71
CA ILE A 12 -5.97 8.52 -19.41
C ILE A 12 -5.50 7.85 -20.69
N SER A 13 -6.27 7.93 -21.78
CA SER A 13 -5.85 7.43 -23.09
C SER A 13 -4.58 8.14 -23.57
N GLN A 14 -4.54 9.47 -23.51
CA GLN A 14 -3.36 10.26 -23.88
C GLN A 14 -2.14 9.94 -22.99
N PHE A 15 -2.34 9.73 -21.69
CA PHE A 15 -1.28 9.29 -20.79
C PHE A 15 -0.70 7.93 -21.21
N VAL A 16 -1.58 6.97 -21.51
CA VAL A 16 -1.17 5.62 -21.92
C VAL A 16 -0.48 5.62 -23.29
N GLU A 17 -0.93 6.45 -24.23
CA GLU A 17 -0.29 6.60 -25.55
C GLU A 17 1.13 7.16 -25.47
N GLN A 18 1.44 7.94 -24.43
CA GLN A 18 2.77 8.50 -24.19
C GLN A 18 3.73 7.54 -23.48
N PHE A 19 3.45 6.23 -23.44
CA PHE A 19 4.24 5.23 -22.71
C PHE A 19 5.75 5.28 -23.03
N GLN A 20 6.13 5.56 -24.28
CA GLN A 20 7.53 5.67 -24.69
C GLN A 20 8.27 6.82 -24.02
N ALA A 21 7.58 7.95 -23.77
CA ALA A 21 8.16 9.11 -23.10
C ALA A 21 8.57 8.80 -21.66
N TYR A 22 7.96 7.78 -21.05
CA TYR A 22 8.27 7.31 -19.70
C TYR A 22 9.22 6.10 -19.68
N GLY A 23 9.71 5.66 -20.85
CA GLY A 23 10.68 4.55 -20.95
C GLY A 23 10.07 3.15 -20.96
N PHE A 24 8.76 3.01 -21.15
CA PHE A 24 8.12 1.69 -21.29
C PHE A 24 8.20 1.17 -22.72
N GLN A 25 8.28 -0.14 -22.86
CA GLN A 25 8.34 -0.83 -24.16
C GLN A 25 6.98 -0.84 -24.86
N ASP A 26 5.89 -0.95 -24.10
CA ASP A 26 4.52 -0.92 -24.62
C ASP A 26 3.55 -0.31 -23.59
N SER A 27 2.33 -0.01 -24.06
CA SER A 27 1.26 0.56 -23.22
C SER A 27 0.82 -0.41 -22.11
N ARG A 28 0.89 -1.71 -22.34
CA ARG A 28 0.53 -2.74 -21.36
C ARG A 28 1.51 -2.73 -20.18
N GLU A 29 2.79 -2.56 -20.43
CA GLU A 29 3.83 -2.49 -19.41
C GLU A 29 3.60 -1.29 -18.48
N LEU A 30 3.32 -0.11 -19.06
CA LEU A 30 2.96 1.09 -18.32
C LEU A 30 1.71 0.87 -17.45
N VAL A 31 0.63 0.33 -18.04
CA VAL A 31 -0.61 0.07 -17.30
C VAL A 31 -0.38 -0.95 -16.19
N MET A 32 0.45 -1.98 -16.43
CA MET A 32 0.79 -2.95 -15.39
C MET A 32 1.60 -2.35 -14.25
N ALA A 33 2.58 -1.52 -14.56
CA ALA A 33 3.37 -0.83 -13.55
C ALA A 33 2.48 0.09 -12.69
N ALA A 34 1.59 0.85 -13.32
CA ALA A 34 0.66 1.74 -12.64
C ALA A 34 -0.28 0.98 -11.68
N LEU A 35 -0.91 -0.11 -12.16
CA LEU A 35 -1.82 -0.92 -11.34
C LEU A 35 -1.11 -1.61 -10.18
N LYS A 36 0.10 -2.13 -10.38
CA LYS A 36 0.90 -2.71 -9.29
C LYS A 36 1.26 -1.68 -8.23
N ARG A 37 1.66 -0.48 -8.65
CA ARG A 37 1.96 0.63 -7.73
C ARG A 37 0.72 1.02 -6.94
N PHE A 38 -0.44 1.09 -7.59
CA PHE A 38 -1.70 1.40 -6.94
C PHE A 38 -2.12 0.30 -5.95
N GLN A 39 -1.99 -0.98 -6.32
CA GLN A 39 -2.23 -2.10 -5.43
C GLN A 39 -1.38 -2.00 -4.15
N SER A 40 -0.07 -1.78 -4.30
CA SER A 40 0.83 -1.64 -3.15
C SER A 40 0.48 -0.45 -2.26
N ALA A 41 0.05 0.66 -2.86
CA ALA A 41 -0.42 1.83 -2.11
C ALA A 41 -1.68 1.52 -1.29
N LEU A 42 -2.66 0.82 -1.88
CA LEU A 42 -3.87 0.40 -1.16
C LEU A 42 -3.58 -0.58 -0.03
N GLU A 43 -2.68 -1.54 -0.26
CA GLU A 43 -2.25 -2.49 0.77
C GLU A 43 -1.54 -1.78 1.93
N SER A 44 -0.66 -0.82 1.61
CA SER A 44 0.06 -0.03 2.62
C SER A 44 -0.89 0.85 3.43
N ALA A 45 -1.82 1.55 2.76
CA ALA A 45 -2.82 2.39 3.42
C ALA A 45 -3.70 1.57 4.38
N LYS A 46 -4.07 0.36 3.99
CA LYS A 46 -4.84 -0.56 4.85
C LYS A 46 -4.03 -1.01 6.08
N LEU A 47 -2.73 -1.26 5.92
CA LEU A 47 -1.85 -1.61 7.04
C LEU A 47 -1.72 -0.42 8.01
N GLU A 48 -1.53 0.78 7.49
CA GLU A 48 -1.41 2.01 8.30
C GLU A 48 -2.71 2.33 9.05
N GLU A 49 -3.87 2.19 8.39
CA GLU A 49 -5.19 2.33 9.02
C GLU A 49 -5.35 1.30 10.15
N SER A 50 -4.99 0.04 9.89
CA SER A 50 -5.06 -1.00 10.93
C SER A 50 -4.14 -0.73 12.10
N ALA A 51 -2.89 -0.29 11.86
CA ALA A 51 -1.93 0.05 12.90
C ALA A 51 -2.40 1.25 13.73
N THR A 52 -3.03 2.23 13.09
CA THR A 52 -3.61 3.40 13.76
C THR A 52 -4.74 2.97 14.70
N LEU A 53 -5.68 2.13 14.22
CA LEU A 53 -6.74 1.56 15.06
C LEU A 53 -6.19 0.76 16.24
N TYR A 54 -5.15 -0.06 16.03
CA TYR A 54 -4.49 -0.77 17.13
C TYR A 54 -3.85 0.18 18.14
N ALA A 55 -3.21 1.26 17.68
CA ALA A 55 -2.61 2.26 18.55
C ALA A 55 -3.66 3.00 19.39
N GLU A 56 -4.83 3.31 18.82
CA GLU A 56 -5.95 3.91 19.54
C GLU A 56 -6.47 2.97 20.65
N ILE A 57 -6.72 1.69 20.33
CA ILE A 57 -7.15 0.69 21.33
C ILE A 57 -6.08 0.52 22.42
N TYR A 58 -4.82 0.39 22.03
CA TYR A 58 -3.72 0.26 22.98
C TYR A 58 -3.59 1.47 23.91
N ALA A 59 -3.79 2.69 23.39
CA ALA A 59 -3.74 3.92 24.17
C ALA A 59 -4.83 3.99 25.26
N GLU A 60 -5.98 3.34 25.03
CA GLU A 60 -7.09 3.29 25.98
C GLU A 60 -6.94 2.18 27.04
N GLU A 61 -5.97 1.27 26.90
CA GLU A 61 -5.76 0.12 27.81
C GLU A 61 -4.42 0.22 28.60
N PRO A 62 -4.40 0.91 29.76
CA PRO A 62 -3.18 1.11 30.54
C PRO A 62 -2.60 -0.18 31.16
N GLU A 63 -3.43 -1.19 31.45
CA GLU A 63 -2.96 -2.49 31.93
C GLU A 63 -2.18 -3.24 30.83
N LEU A 64 -2.65 -3.19 29.59
CA LEU A 64 -1.98 -3.77 28.44
C LEU A 64 -0.66 -3.05 28.16
N GLN A 65 -0.62 -1.73 28.31
CA GLN A 65 0.61 -0.93 28.20
C GLN A 65 1.66 -1.37 29.24
N ALA A 66 1.25 -1.47 30.51
CA ALA A 66 2.15 -1.87 31.60
C ALA A 66 2.70 -3.30 31.41
N LEU A 67 1.88 -4.23 30.91
CA LEU A 67 2.33 -5.59 30.58
C LEU A 67 3.32 -5.61 29.40
N THR A 68 3.07 -4.77 28.39
CA THR A 68 3.95 -4.65 27.21
C THR A 68 5.31 -4.06 27.61
N GLU A 69 5.32 -3.04 28.45
CA GLU A 69 6.53 -2.42 29.00
C GLU A 69 7.33 -3.39 29.88
N ALA A 70 6.65 -4.16 30.75
CA ALA A 70 7.31 -5.18 31.57
C ALA A 70 7.96 -6.29 30.72
N GLY A 71 7.32 -6.69 29.61
CA GLY A 71 7.89 -7.67 28.68
C GLY A 71 9.13 -7.19 27.91
N LEU A 72 9.27 -5.86 27.71
CA LEU A 72 10.46 -5.28 27.07
C LEU A 72 11.69 -5.35 27.96
N GLU A 73 11.53 -5.34 29.29
CA GLU A 73 12.65 -5.48 30.24
C GLU A 73 13.26 -6.89 30.21
N GLU A 74 12.44 -7.91 29.94
CA GLU A 74 12.88 -9.31 29.82
C GLU A 74 13.38 -9.68 28.41
N TRP A 75 13.25 -8.78 27.44
CA TRP A 75 13.72 -9.03 26.08
C TRP A 75 15.26 -9.03 26.03
N PRO A 76 15.90 -10.05 25.43
CA PRO A 76 17.35 -10.07 25.30
C PRO A 76 17.81 -8.85 24.49
N LYS A 77 18.55 -7.96 25.16
CA LYS A 77 19.22 -6.84 24.49
C LYS A 77 20.39 -7.41 23.70
N GLU A 78 20.39 -7.20 22.39
CA GLU A 78 21.49 -7.58 21.48
C GLU A 78 22.84 -6.95 21.88
#